data_AF-A0A3B3RBA9-F1
#
_entry.id   AF-A0A3B3RBA9-F1
#
_cell.length_a   1.000
_cell.length_b   1.000
_cell.length_c   1.000
_cell.angle_alpha   90.00
_cell.angle_beta   90.00
_cell.angle_gamma   90.00
#
_symmetry.space_group_name_H-M   'P 1'
#
loop_
_entity.id
_entity.type
_entity.pdbx_description
1 polymer ?
#
loop_
_entity_poly.entity_id
_entity_poly.type
_entity_poly.pdbx_seq_one_letter_code
_entity_poly.pdbx_strand_id
1 'polypeptide(L)' 'ITMLSNSNTVSKLYMSVIDDVIESVRELFQDEGIEDRVLEDLRQINSYFCQKVVLTWIVTSPSVSLERSF' A
#
# COMPACT_ATOMS: atom_id res chain seq x y z
N ILE A 1 -8.92 -1.18 -21.16
CA ILE A 1 -8.82 0.17 -20.57
C ILE A 1 -9.42 0.27 -19.16
N THR A 2 -10.56 -0.36 -18.83
CA THR A 2 -11.23 -0.18 -17.51
C THR A 2 -10.60 -0.92 -16.31
N MET A 3 -9.89 -2.05 -16.51
CA MET A 3 -9.37 -2.87 -15.39
C MET A 3 -8.09 -2.32 -14.75
N LEU A 4 -7.19 -1.69 -15.52
CA LEU A 4 -6.00 -1.00 -15.00
C LEU A 4 -6.38 0.23 -14.16
N SER A 5 -7.52 0.87 -14.48
CA SER A 5 -8.07 1.99 -13.72
C SER A 5 -8.48 1.56 -12.31
N ASN A 6 -9.10 0.38 -12.16
CA ASN A 6 -9.50 -0.13 -10.85
C ASN A 6 -8.29 -0.46 -9.97
N SER A 7 -7.24 -1.07 -10.52
CA SER A 7 -6.01 -1.37 -9.77
C SER A 7 -5.30 -0.09 -9.28
N ASN A 8 -5.29 0.97 -10.12
CA ASN A 8 -4.76 2.27 -9.73
C ASN A 8 -5.61 2.96 -8.66
N THR A 9 -6.94 2.86 -8.74
CA THR A 9 -7.85 3.40 -7.72
C THR A 9 -7.68 2.68 -6.38
N VAL A 10 -7.59 1.35 -6.39
CA VAL A 10 -7.37 0.53 -5.19
C VAL A 10 -6.03 0.88 -4.55
N SER A 11 -4.97 1.02 -5.35
CA SER A 11 -3.64 1.42 -4.84
C SER A 11 -3.67 2.80 -4.17
N LYS A 12 -4.34 3.78 -4.78
CA LYS A 12 -4.49 5.13 -4.21
C LYS A 12 -5.31 5.14 -2.92
N LEU A 13 -6.38 4.34 -2.84
CA LEU A 13 -7.17 4.20 -1.63
C LEU A 13 -6.37 3.56 -0.49
N TYR A 14 -5.61 2.49 -0.77
CA TYR A 14 -4.73 1.89 0.22
C TYR A 14 -3.69 2.89 0.75
N MET A 15 -3.07 3.70 -0.14
CA MET A 15 -2.12 4.73 0.30
C MET A 15 -2.80 5.80 1.17
N SER A 16 -3.99 6.27 0.80
CA SER A 16 -4.75 7.24 1.61
C SER A 16 -5.11 6.68 2.98
N VAL A 17 -5.56 5.42 3.06
CA VAL A 17 -5.90 4.77 4.33
C VAL A 17 -4.65 4.58 5.20
N ILE A 18 -3.51 4.24 4.60
CA ILE A 18 -2.24 4.16 5.33
C ILE A 18 -1.87 5.52 5.91
N ASP A 19 -1.96 6.58 5.11
CA ASP A 19 -1.65 7.95 5.57
C ASP A 19 -2.57 8.37 6.73
N ASP A 20 -3.88 8.12 6.61
CA ASP A 20 -4.87 8.42 7.66
C ASP A 20 -4.60 7.63 8.96
N VAL A 21 -4.25 6.35 8.85
CA VAL A 21 -3.91 5.51 10.00
C VAL A 21 -2.61 5.98 10.67
N ILE A 22 -1.58 6.29 9.89
CA ILE A 22 -0.29 6.78 10.41
C ILE A 22 -0.47 8.11 11.15
N GLU A 23 -1.27 9.03 10.61
CA GLU A 23 -1.56 10.30 11.29
C GLU A 23 -2.38 10.07 12.56
N SER A 24 -3.38 9.18 12.52
CA SER A 24 -4.21 8.89 13.69
C SER A 24 -3.44 8.23 14.84
N VAL A 25 -2.44 7.39 14.55
CA VAL A 25 -1.66 6.72 15.62
C VAL A 25 -0.43 7.53 16.06
N ARG A 26 -0.06 8.59 15.34
CA ARG A 26 1.10 9.43 15.67
C ARG A 26 1.00 10.02 17.08
N GLU A 27 -0.13 10.61 17.42
CA GLU A 27 -0.33 11.21 18.75
C GLU A 27 -0.28 10.14 19.86
N LEU A 28 -0.82 8.95 19.59
CA LEU A 28 -0.79 7.81 20.51
C LEU A 28 0.65 7.34 20.77
N PHE A 29 1.47 7.28 19.73
CA PHE A 29 2.87 6.88 19.84
C PHE A 29 3.68 7.93 20.62
N GLN A 30 3.38 9.21 20.44
CA GLN A 30 4.01 10.29 21.20
C GLN A 30 3.64 10.27 22.69
N ASP A 31 2.37 10.01 23.02
CA ASP A 31 1.90 9.88 24.40
C ASP A 31 2.55 8.69 25.13
N GLU A 32 2.72 7.58 24.43
CA GLU A 32 3.40 6.37 24.92
C GLU A 32 4.94 6.49 24.90
N GLY A 33 5.50 7.61 24.41
CA GLY A 33 6.94 7.84 24.32
C GLY A 33 7.67 6.89 23.34
N ILE A 34 6.97 6.38 22.33
CA ILE A 34 7.51 5.49 21.30
C ILE A 34 8.37 6.31 20.32
N GLU A 35 9.53 5.77 19.96
CA GLU A 35 10.42 6.40 18.97
C GLU A 35 9.74 6.60 17.61
N ASP A 36 9.93 7.79 17.04
CA ASP A 36 9.41 8.18 15.71
C ASP A 36 9.84 7.21 14.60
N ARG A 37 11.01 6.56 14.78
CA ARG A 37 11.51 5.52 13.87
C ARG A 37 10.57 4.32 13.75
N VAL A 38 9.86 3.95 14.81
CA VAL A 38 8.90 2.84 14.80
C VAL A 38 7.66 3.19 13.96
N LEU A 39 7.23 4.45 14.02
CA LEU A 39 6.13 4.96 13.19
C LEU A 39 6.51 4.95 11.70
N GLU A 40 7.76 5.31 11.39
CA GLU A 40 8.27 5.26 10.02
C GLU A 40 8.41 3.81 9.50
N ASP A 41 8.89 2.88 10.33
CA ASP A 41 8.97 1.46 9.99
C ASP A 41 7.57 0.87 9.72
N LEU A 42 6.54 1.28 10.49
CA LEU A 42 5.15 0.87 10.28
C LEU A 42 4.62 1.36 8.93
N ARG A 43 4.88 2.63 8.57
CA ARG A 43 4.52 3.21 7.27
C ARG A 43 5.19 2.43 6.13
N GLN A 44 6.47 2.14 6.28
CA GLN A 44 7.28 1.45 5.27
C GLN A 44 6.79 0.00 5.04
N ILE A 45 6.51 -0.74 6.11
CA ILE A 45 5.98 -2.11 6.01
C ILE A 45 4.60 -2.14 5.35
N ASN A 46 3.70 -1.21 5.70
CA ASN A 46 2.36 -1.14 5.12
C ASN A 46 2.41 -0.82 3.61
N SER A 47 3.28 0.10 3.20
CA SER A 47 3.51 0.43 1.79
C SER A 47 4.11 -0.75 1.02
N TYR A 48 5.14 -1.38 1.58
CA TYR A 48 5.79 -2.55 0.99
C TYR A 48 4.85 -3.74 0.84
N PHE A 49 3.99 -3.99 1.83
CA PHE A 49 2.98 -5.05 1.78
C PHE A 49 1.98 -4.79 0.65
N CYS A 50 1.45 -3.58 0.52
CA CYS A 50 0.54 -3.22 -0.57
C CYS A 50 1.21 -3.41 -1.94
N GLN A 51 2.45 -2.94 -2.10
CA GLN A 51 3.18 -3.09 -3.36
C GLN A 51 3.44 -4.57 -3.68
N LYS A 52 3.81 -5.39 -2.70
CA LYS A 52 4.04 -6.82 -2.87
C LYS A 52 2.76 -7.56 -3.24
N VAL A 53 1.66 -7.29 -2.54
CA VAL A 53 0.35 -7.90 -2.86
C VAL A 53 -0.06 -7.52 -4.28
N VAL A 54 0.01 -6.24 -4.66
CA VAL A 54 -0.34 -5.77 -6.01
C VAL A 54 0.57 -6.40 -7.07
N LEU A 55 1.89 -6.41 -6.87
CA LEU A 55 2.84 -7.03 -7.81
C LEU A 55 2.63 -8.53 -7.94
N THR A 56 2.37 -9.23 -6.82
CA THR A 56 2.04 -10.66 -6.84
C THR A 56 0.76 -10.89 -7.64
N TRP A 57 -0.32 -10.15 -7.37
CA TRP A 57 -1.58 -10.24 -8.13
C TRP A 57 -1.39 -9.98 -9.62
N ILE A 58 -0.53 -9.04 -10.02
CA ILE A 58 -0.22 -8.77 -11.44
C ILE A 58 0.53 -9.94 -12.08
N VAL A 59 1.51 -10.54 -11.38
CA VAL A 59 2.36 -11.62 -11.92
C VAL A 59 1.65 -12.99 -11.92
N THR A 60 0.78 -13.28 -10.94
CA THR A 60 0.06 -14.56 -10.86
C THR A 60 -1.28 -14.56 -11.59
N SER A 61 -1.79 -13.40 -12.03
CA SER A 61 -3.03 -13.35 -12.81
C SER A 61 -2.76 -13.70 -14.29
N PRO A 62 -3.22 -14.86 -14.80
CA PRO A 62 -2.94 -15.31 -16.17
C PRO A 62 -3.53 -14.37 -17.25
N SER A 63 -4.53 -13.56 -16.91
CA SER A 63 -5.16 -12.60 -17.83
C SER A 63 -4.33 -11.33 -18.06
N VAL A 64 -3.37 -11.00 -17.19
CA VAL A 64 -2.56 -9.76 -17.29
C VAL A 64 -1.24 -10.00 -18.02
N SER A 65 -0.75 -11.25 -18.02
CA SER A 65 0.46 -11.66 -18.74
C SER A 65 0.31 -11.61 -20.27
N LEU A 66 -0.90 -11.75 -20.81
CA LEU A 66 -1.16 -11.76 -22.26
C LEU A 66 -1.18 -10.34 -22.88
N GLU A 67 -1.40 -9.30 -22.07
CA GLU A 67 -1.46 -7.89 -22.52
C GLU A 67 -0.07 -7.21 -22.57
N ARG A 68 0.99 -7.90 -22.11
CA ARG A 68 2.38 -7.44 -22.18
C ARG A 68 3.16 -7.96 -23.39
N SER A 69 2.51 -8.76 -24.24
CA SER A 69 3.10 -9.41 -25.42
C SER A 69 2.58 -8.86 -26.77
N PHE A 70 1.87 -7.73 -26.77
CA PHE A 70 1.47 -6.99 -27.99
C PHE A 70 1.79 -5.51 -27.88
#